data_AF-A0A9W4KD22-F1
#
_entry.id   AF-A0A9W4KD22-F1
#
_cell.length_a   1.000
_cell.length_b   1.000
_cell.length_c   1.000
_cell.angle_alpha   90.00
_cell.angle_beta   90.00
_cell.angle_gamma   90.00
#
_symmetry.space_group_name_H-M   'P 1'
#
loop_
_entity.id
_entity.type
_entity.pdbx_description
1 polymer ?
#
loop_
_entity_poly.entity_id
_entity_poly.type
_entity_poly.pdbx_seq_one_letter_code
_entity_poly.pdbx_strand_id
1 'polypeptide(L)'
;MLFGQLVGAAVFVSLGENILANQLVKRLSGLPGFNPGLVTSGGVTELVNVMPAHLHDTVLHSYNETLRKVFQVGLIISCLAVLGAATLEWKSIKNGQPRPDADNMASAEAEQAAGSTRGK
;
A
#
# COMPACT_ATOMS: atom_id res chain seq x y z
N MET A 1 -7.38 -9.86 1.81
CA MET A 1 -6.80 -8.78 2.64
C MET A 1 -5.28 -8.87 2.72
N LEU A 2 -4.68 -10.04 2.98
CA LEU A 2 -3.23 -10.16 3.25
C LEU A 2 -2.31 -9.96 2.03
N PHE A 3 -2.69 -10.46 0.84
CA PHE A 3 -1.89 -10.31 -0.39
C PHE A 3 -1.61 -8.85 -0.75
N GLY A 4 -2.66 -8.04 -0.92
CA GLY A 4 -2.51 -6.63 -1.30
C GLY A 4 -1.76 -5.80 -0.24
N GLN A 5 -1.89 -6.17 1.04
CA GLN A 5 -1.21 -5.48 2.13
C GLN A 5 0.30 -5.76 2.14
N LEU A 6 0.71 -7.02 1.93
CA LEU A 6 2.13 -7.39 1.82
C LEU A 6 2.77 -6.89 0.53
N VAL A 7 2.09 -7.05 -0.61
CA VAL A 7 2.59 -6.58 -1.92
C VAL A 7 2.71 -5.05 -1.92
N GLY A 8 1.73 -4.34 -1.35
CA GLY A 8 1.82 -2.90 -1.15
C GLY A 8 3.06 -2.54 -0.33
N ALA A 9 3.18 -3.08 0.89
CA ALA A 9 4.33 -2.76 1.74
C ALA A 9 5.68 -3.04 1.05
N ALA A 10 5.84 -4.20 0.41
CA ALA A 10 7.09 -4.57 -0.26
C ALA A 10 7.45 -3.60 -1.40
N VAL A 11 6.50 -3.29 -2.29
CA VAL A 11 6.76 -2.41 -3.45
C VAL A 11 7.06 -0.98 -3.00
N PHE A 12 6.30 -0.45 -2.05
CA PHE A 12 6.50 0.92 -1.57
C PHE A 12 7.81 1.11 -0.80
N VAL A 13 8.25 0.11 -0.03
CA VAL A 13 9.56 0.14 0.64
C VAL A 13 10.68 0.18 -0.38
N SER A 14 10.67 -0.71 -1.38
CA SER A 14 11.70 -0.73 -2.44
C SER A 14 11.72 0.57 -3.25
N LEU A 15 10.55 1.17 -3.53
CA LEU A 15 10.50 2.48 -4.19
C LEU A 15 11.12 3.58 -3.32
N GLY A 16 10.76 3.63 -2.03
CA GLY A 16 11.27 4.63 -1.10
C GLY A 16 12.80 4.57 -0.97
N GLU A 17 13.34 3.36 -0.82
CA GLU A 17 14.78 3.13 -0.72
C GLU A 17 15.51 3.52 -2.01
N ASN A 18 14.97 3.15 -3.18
CA ASN A 18 15.56 3.52 -4.46
C ASN A 18 15.53 5.04 -4.73
N ILE A 19 14.44 5.72 -4.37
CA ILE A 19 14.34 7.18 -4.50
C ILE A 19 15.32 7.86 -3.55
N LEU A 20 15.38 7.41 -2.30
CA LEU A 20 16.29 7.94 -1.29
C LEU A 20 17.75 7.79 -1.74
N ALA A 21 18.16 6.59 -2.14
CA ALA A 21 19.52 6.33 -2.61
C ALA A 21 19.91 7.22 -3.80
N ASN A 22 19.07 7.26 -4.84
CA ASN A 22 19.36 8.05 -6.03
C ASN A 22 19.43 9.56 -5.75
N GLN A 23 18.51 10.09 -4.95
CA GLN A 23 18.48 11.51 -4.64
C GLN A 23 19.64 11.92 -3.72
N LEU A 24 20.00 11.07 -2.77
CA LEU A 24 21.09 11.36 -1.85
C LEU A 24 22.44 11.31 -2.57
N VAL A 25 22.67 10.30 -3.42
CA VAL A 25 23.85 10.26 -4.31
C VAL A 25 23.89 11.49 -5.22
N LYS A 26 22.77 11.90 -5.80
CA LYS A 26 22.70 13.08 -6.68
C LYS A 26 23.04 14.39 -5.96
N ARG A 27 22.62 14.53 -4.70
CA ARG A 27 22.84 15.76 -3.91
C ARG A 27 24.23 15.82 -3.28
N LEU A 28 24.79 14.67 -2.92
CA LEU A 28 26.05 14.58 -2.20
C LEU A 28 27.26 14.30 -3.08
N SER A 29 27.07 13.91 -4.35
CA SER A 29 28.16 13.70 -5.31
C SER A 29 29.05 14.92 -5.53
N GLY A 30 28.58 16.12 -5.21
CA GLY A 30 29.36 17.35 -5.28
C GLY A 30 30.24 17.64 -4.06
N LEU A 31 30.14 16.83 -2.98
CA LEU A 31 30.92 17.05 -1.76
C LEU A 31 32.29 16.37 -1.83
N PRO A 32 33.36 17.05 -1.36
CA PRO A 32 34.69 16.46 -1.31
C PRO A 32 34.71 15.28 -0.32
N GLY A 33 35.20 14.12 -0.77
CA GLY A 33 35.29 12.91 0.05
C GLY A 33 34.00 12.07 0.10
N PHE A 34 32.97 12.41 -0.68
CA PHE A 34 31.76 11.60 -0.77
C PHE A 34 31.97 10.34 -1.63
N ASN A 35 31.70 9.17 -1.04
CA ASN A 35 31.63 7.90 -1.78
C ASN A 35 30.17 7.41 -1.81
N PRO A 36 29.56 7.24 -3.00
CA PRO A 36 28.19 6.74 -3.13
C PRO A 36 27.93 5.43 -2.40
N GLY A 37 28.94 4.55 -2.33
CA GLY A 37 28.83 3.24 -1.68
C GLY A 37 28.54 3.33 -0.17
N LEU A 38 28.95 4.41 0.50
CA LEU A 38 28.68 4.60 1.93
C LEU A 38 27.20 4.77 2.23
N VAL A 39 26.47 5.45 1.32
CA VAL A 39 25.02 5.67 1.47
C VAL A 39 24.24 4.37 1.32
N THR A 40 24.64 3.52 0.36
CA THR A 40 23.94 2.26 0.05
C THR A 40 24.25 1.12 1.02
N SER A 41 25.34 1.19 1.79
CA SER A 41 25.77 0.09 2.68
C SER A 41 25.67 0.42 4.17
N GLY A 42 25.98 1.65 4.59
CA GLY A 42 25.99 2.07 6.01
C GLY A 42 24.89 3.06 6.41
N GLY A 43 24.09 3.52 5.44
CA GLY A 43 23.09 4.55 5.65
C GLY A 43 23.68 5.94 5.98
N VAL A 44 22.82 6.86 6.43
CA VAL A 44 23.20 8.27 6.63
C VAL A 44 24.01 8.51 7.89
N THR A 45 23.78 7.73 8.95
CA THR A 45 24.53 7.86 10.20
C THR A 45 26.01 7.56 9.98
N GLU A 46 26.32 6.50 9.24
CA GLU A 46 27.70 6.14 8.92
C GLU A 46 28.35 7.17 7.99
N LEU A 47 27.60 7.69 7.02
CA LEU A 47 28.05 8.79 6.17
C LEU A 47 28.43 10.03 7.00
N VAL A 48 27.61 10.44 7.97
CA VAL A 48 27.89 11.61 8.81
C VAL A 48 29.12 11.37 9.69
N ASN A 49 29.31 10.16 10.21
CA ASN A 49 30.48 9.83 11.04
C ASN A 49 31.81 9.87 10.26
N VAL A 50 31.80 9.49 8.98
CA VAL A 50 33.01 9.47 8.13
C VAL A 50 33.37 10.87 7.61
N MET A 51 32.37 11.76 7.52
CA MET A 51 32.53 13.06 6.91
C MET A 51 32.92 14.14 7.94
N PRO A 52 33.76 15.12 7.58
CA PRO A 52 34.18 16.17 8.50
C PRO A 52 33.02 17.05 8.99
N ALA A 53 33.11 17.52 10.25
CA ALA A 53 32.03 18.19 10.98
C ALA A 53 31.40 19.39 10.26
N HIS A 54 32.17 20.12 9.45
CA HIS A 54 31.66 21.28 8.70
C HIS A 54 30.66 20.94 7.59
N LEU A 55 30.58 19.67 7.17
CA LEU A 55 29.63 19.21 6.16
C LEU A 55 28.38 18.55 6.77
N HIS A 56 28.34 18.33 8.08
CA HIS A 56 27.25 17.63 8.77
C HIS A 56 25.90 18.30 8.51
N ASP A 57 25.85 19.63 8.63
CA ASP A 57 24.63 20.41 8.36
C ASP A 57 24.17 20.27 6.91
N THR A 58 25.12 20.26 5.95
CA THR A 58 24.82 20.12 4.52
C THR A 58 24.27 18.73 4.19
N VAL A 59 24.81 17.67 4.81
CA VAL A 59 24.28 16.30 4.66
C VAL A 59 22.91 16.18 5.29
N LEU A 60 22.71 16.70 6.49
CA LEU A 60 21.41 16.68 7.17
C LEU A 60 20.35 17.44 6.36
N HIS A 61 20.70 18.60 5.81
CA HIS A 61 19.82 19.37 4.95
C HIS A 61 19.46 18.60 3.67
N SER A 62 20.46 18.02 3.00
CA SER A 62 20.26 17.22 1.78
C SER A 62 19.42 15.97 2.03
N TYR A 63 19.58 15.33 3.19
CA TYR A 63 18.80 14.19 3.62
C TYR A 63 17.33 14.58 3.84
N ASN A 64 17.08 15.64 4.60
CA ASN A 64 15.72 16.15 4.83
C ASN A 64 15.02 16.52 3.52
N GLU A 65 15.72 17.17 2.58
CA GLU A 65 15.16 17.45 1.26
C GLU A 65 14.88 16.19 0.44
N THR A 66 15.68 15.16 0.62
CA THR A 66 15.44 13.88 -0.04
C THR A 66 14.20 13.20 0.54
N LEU A 67 14.04 13.20 1.86
CA LEU A 67 12.84 12.67 2.53
C LEU A 67 11.57 13.39 2.06
N ARG A 68 11.62 14.73 1.94
CA ARG A 68 10.49 15.50 1.38
C ARG A 68 10.09 15.00 -0.01
N LYS A 69 11.06 14.66 -0.86
CA LYS A 69 10.79 14.08 -2.18
C LYS A 69 10.18 12.69 -2.11
N VAL A 70 10.65 11.83 -1.21
CA VAL A 70 10.05 10.49 -1.00
C VAL A 70 8.59 10.62 -0.59
N PHE A 71 8.27 11.49 0.38
CA PHE A 71 6.89 11.74 0.80
C PHE A 71 6.04 12.36 -0.31
N GLN A 72 6.61 13.26 -1.11
CA GLN A 72 5.91 13.86 -2.24
C GLN A 72 5.51 12.80 -3.28
N VAL A 73 6.41 11.88 -3.63
CA VAL A 73 6.11 10.77 -4.56
C VAL A 73 5.07 9.83 -3.96
N GLY A 74 5.21 9.48 -2.67
CA GLY A 74 4.22 8.66 -1.96
C GLY A 74 2.82 9.28 -1.96
N LEU A 75 2.72 10.59 -1.73
CA LEU A 75 1.46 11.34 -1.79
C LEU A 75 0.83 11.28 -3.19
N ILE A 76 1.62 11.51 -4.24
CA ILE A 76 1.15 11.44 -5.63
C ILE A 76 0.58 10.05 -5.92
N ILE A 77 1.31 9.00 -5.57
CA ILE A 77 0.84 7.62 -5.79
C ILE A 77 -0.43 7.34 -4.97
N SER A 78 -0.54 7.85 -3.75
CA SER A 78 -1.75 7.72 -2.93
C SER A 78 -2.96 8.38 -3.60
N CYS A 79 -2.81 9.60 -4.13
CA CYS A 79 -3.86 10.27 -4.90
C CYS A 79 -4.26 9.46 -6.14
N LEU A 80 -3.28 8.93 -6.88
CA LEU A 80 -3.54 8.08 -8.05
C LEU A 80 -4.24 6.77 -7.66
N ALA A 81 -3.90 6.17 -6.51
CA ALA A 81 -4.55 4.96 -6.02
C ALA A 81 -6.04 5.21 -5.69
N VAL A 82 -6.36 6.36 -5.10
CA VAL A 82 -7.76 6.77 -4.85
C VAL A 82 -8.53 6.93 -6.16
N LEU A 83 -7.94 7.60 -7.15
CA LEU A 83 -8.54 7.76 -8.47
C LEU A 83 -8.73 6.40 -9.16
N GLY A 84 -7.73 5.53 -9.12
CA GLY A 84 -7.80 4.18 -9.66
C GLY A 84 -8.92 3.37 -9.01
N ALA A 85 -9.04 3.42 -7.68
CA ALA A 85 -10.12 2.77 -6.95
C ALA A 85 -11.51 3.31 -7.34
N ALA A 86 -11.63 4.63 -7.58
CA ALA A 86 -12.89 5.24 -8.01
C ALA A 86 -13.32 4.82 -9.42
N THR A 87 -12.37 4.51 -10.31
CA THR A 87 -12.68 4.03 -11.69
C THR A 87 -13.05 2.54 -11.77
N LEU A 88 -12.80 1.77 -10.71
CA LEU A 88 -13.18 0.36 -10.69
C LEU A 88 -14.69 0.24 -10.55
N GLU A 89 -15.33 -0.48 -11.48
CA GLU A 89 -16.75 -0.82 -11.34
C GLU A 89 -16.95 -1.61 -10.05
N TRP A 90 -17.84 -1.10 -9.19
CA TRP A 90 -18.21 -1.79 -7.97
C TRP A 90 -19.09 -3.00 -8.30
N LYS A 91 -18.47 -4.10 -8.72
CA LYS A 91 -19.17 -5.34 -9.00
C LYS A 91 -19.44 -6.07 -7.69
N SER A 92 -20.63 -5.82 -7.13
CA SER A 92 -21.12 -6.53 -5.96
C SER A 92 -21.34 -8.02 -6.28
N ILE A 93 -20.64 -8.89 -5.56
CA ILE A 93 -20.73 -10.35 -5.70
C ILE A 93 -21.98 -10.92 -4.98
N LYS A 94 -22.84 -10.07 -4.41
CA LYS A 94 -24.00 -10.50 -3.58
C LYS A 94 -25.24 -10.90 -4.39
N ASN A 95 -25.17 -10.90 -5.72
CA ASN A 95 -26.32 -11.23 -6.56
C ASN A 95 -26.43 -12.74 -6.73
N GLY A 96 -27.19 -13.39 -5.85
CA GLY A 96 -27.66 -14.76 -6.06
C GLY A 96 -27.36 -15.75 -4.94
N GLN A 97 -27.69 -15.43 -3.68
CA GLN A 97 -28.05 -16.52 -2.75
C GLN A 97 -29.53 -16.81 -2.99
N PRO A 98 -29.91 -17.98 -3.56
CA PRO A 98 -31.28 -18.43 -3.49
C PRO A 98 -31.62 -18.51 -2.01
N ARG A 99 -32.66 -17.79 -1.57
CA ARG A 99 -33.20 -17.93 -0.22
C ARG A 99 -33.71 -19.38 -0.08
N PRO A 100 -33.10 -20.24 0.76
CA PRO A 100 -33.56 -21.62 0.96
C PRO A 100 -34.96 -21.71 1.60
N ASP A 101 -35.47 -20.58 2.06
CA ASP A 101 -36.68 -20.42 2.86
C ASP A 101 -37.96 -20.33 2.01
N ALA A 102 -37.88 -20.10 0.70
CA ALA A 102 -39.06 -20.02 -0.17
C ALA A 102 -39.60 -21.40 -0.59
N ASP A 103 -38.73 -22.38 -0.83
CA ASP A 103 -39.15 -23.74 -1.23
C ASP A 103 -39.69 -24.56 -0.04
N ASN A 104 -39.23 -24.27 1.18
CA ASN A 104 -39.68 -24.97 2.39
C ASN A 104 -41.07 -24.49 2.86
N MET A 105 -41.45 -23.25 2.53
CA MET A 105 -42.76 -22.70 2.89
C MET A 105 -43.87 -23.20 1.94
N ALA A 106 -43.56 -23.30 0.65
CA ALA A 106 -44.46 -23.89 -0.36
C ALA A 106 -44.73 -25.39 -0.11
N SER A 107 -43.72 -26.11 0.38
CA SER A 107 -43.85 -27.54 0.72
C SER A 107 -44.66 -27.78 2.00
N ALA A 108 -44.56 -26.87 2.98
CA ALA A 108 -45.30 -26.96 4.24
C ALA A 108 -46.80 -26.62 4.09
N GLU A 109 -47.15 -25.66 3.22
CA GLU A 109 -48.55 -25.32 2.92
C GLU A 109 -49.27 -26.41 2.11
N ALA A 110 -48.56 -27.09 1.20
CA ALA A 110 -49.11 -28.22 0.44
C ALA A 110 -49.43 -29.45 1.33
N GLU A 111 -48.59 -29.72 2.34
CA GLU A 111 -48.78 -30.86 3.26
C GLU A 111 -49.89 -30.59 4.30
N GLN A 112 -50.05 -29.34 4.75
CA GLN A 112 -51.17 -28.95 5.62
C GLN A 112 -52.53 -28.95 4.91
N ALA A 113 -52.58 -28.57 3.62
CA ALA A 113 -53.81 -28.63 2.82
C ALA A 113 -54.26 -30.07 2.52
N ALA A 114 -53.32 -31.00 2.35
CA ALA A 114 -53.61 -32.42 2.10
C ALA A 114 -54.08 -33.17 3.37
N GLY A 115 -53.64 -32.77 4.56
CA GLY A 115 -54.07 -33.36 5.83
C GLY A 115 -55.50 -33.00 6.26
N SER A 116 -56.00 -31.82 5.86
CA SER A 116 -57.32 -31.33 6.28
C SER A 116 -58.50 -31.96 5.52
N THR A 117 -58.26 -32.67 4.41
CA THR A 117 -59.32 -33.27 3.58
C THR A 117 -59.58 -34.76 3.83
N ARG A 118 -58.82 -35.42 4.73
CA ARG A 118 -58.96 -36.88 5.01
C ARG A 118 -59.65 -37.23 6.34
N GLY A 119 -60.31 -36.26 6.97
CA GLY A 119 -60.93 -36.41 8.28
C GLY A 119 -62.34 -35.83 8.37
N LYS A 120 -63.25 -36.23 7.48
CA LYS A 120 -64.70 -36.26 7.70
C LYS A 120 -65.41 -37.02 6.58
#